data_AF-A0A2V8ESB7-F1
#
_entry.id   AF-A0A2V8ESB7-F1
#
_cell.length_a   1.000
_cell.length_b   1.000
_cell.length_c   1.000
_cell.angle_alpha   90.00
_cell.angle_beta   90.00
_cell.angle_gamma   90.00
#
_symmetry.space_group_name_H-M   'P 1'
#
loop_
_entity.id
_entity.type
_entity.pdbx_description
1 polymer ?
#
loop_
_entity_poly.entity_id
_entity_poly.type
_entity_poly.pdbx_seq_one_letter_code
_entity_poly.pdbx_strand_id
1 'polypeptide(L)'
;MRFRGPARWSVYLAVMLLAACHAARRPPAPAPAARPDASALTSLRRDLDAILAQPTLERGYWGVLVKSLSSGETLYERDARKLLMPASAMKIVTLAAAAAKLGWEHTFETSLFTAGPIDGGVLRGDLVAVGSGDPSITSADADALFGGWAERLKAAGIRIVEGRVVGDDNAFDDNGLGFGWSWDDLPDDYAAGVSALQFNENAVRVTVAPGPAAGESAGITIAPSGSGLAIESAVTTTAAGSPTSIAARRLPGSMRLALHGTIGAGAVSATLTVSVDNPTLFFAAALRGALIAHGIDVRRPAVDIDDVHDLPARAGAPIAVHRSPPLSTLAVRLMKVSQNLYAETLLKALAAGPGGRPADADSGRKEAAAVLAPWGIDAGALIQRDGSGLSRYDYVTADALAAILAHVDRDERLRGPFEAALP
;
A
#
# COMPACT_ATOMS: atom_id res chain seq x y z
N MET A 1 -74.03 7.13 45.50
CA MET A 1 -74.57 6.23 46.53
C MET A 1 -73.41 5.77 47.42
N ARG A 2 -73.41 6.18 48.70
CA ARG A 2 -72.75 5.61 49.91
C ARG A 2 -71.28 5.13 49.90
N PHE A 3 -70.41 5.95 50.53
CA PHE A 3 -69.51 5.72 51.69
C PHE A 3 -68.92 4.34 52.09
N ARG A 4 -67.60 4.37 52.42
CA ARG A 4 -66.80 3.82 53.57
C ARG A 4 -65.44 3.32 53.03
N GLY A 5 -64.22 3.85 53.31
CA GLY A 5 -63.51 4.21 54.57
C GLY A 5 -62.69 3.00 55.09
N PRO A 6 -61.54 3.11 55.81
CA PRO A 6 -60.51 4.15 55.92
C PRO A 6 -59.05 3.64 55.71
N ALA A 7 -58.09 4.54 55.86
CA ALA A 7 -56.65 4.44 55.57
C ALA A 7 -55.84 3.41 56.39
N ARG A 8 -54.80 2.83 55.76
CA ARG A 8 -53.71 2.10 56.40
C ARG A 8 -52.40 2.89 56.27
N TRP A 9 -51.77 3.12 57.40
CA TRP A 9 -50.43 3.68 57.54
C TRP A 9 -49.39 2.57 57.34
N SER A 10 -48.42 2.78 56.44
CA SER A 10 -47.22 1.94 56.33
C SER A 10 -46.00 2.83 56.56
N VAL A 11 -45.25 2.47 57.60
CA VAL A 11 -43.98 3.08 58.02
C VAL A 11 -42.91 2.77 56.99
N TYR A 12 -42.28 3.78 56.40
CA TYR A 12 -41.07 3.64 55.59
C TYR A 12 -39.85 4.06 56.40
N LEU A 13 -38.93 3.13 56.59
CA LEU A 13 -37.62 3.32 57.19
C LEU A 13 -36.72 4.06 56.18
N ALA A 14 -36.38 5.31 56.48
CA ALA A 14 -35.46 6.11 55.66
C ALA A 14 -34.00 5.82 56.06
N VAL A 15 -33.25 5.20 55.16
CA VAL A 15 -31.78 5.10 55.25
C VAL A 15 -31.20 6.39 54.68
N MET A 16 -30.66 7.26 55.54
CA MET A 16 -29.87 8.42 55.10
C MET A 16 -28.49 7.95 54.65
N LEU A 17 -28.25 7.93 53.34
CA LEU A 17 -26.91 7.91 52.76
C LEU A 17 -26.37 9.34 52.73
N LEU A 18 -25.44 9.64 53.65
CA LEU A 18 -24.63 10.86 53.61
C LEU A 18 -23.69 10.77 52.40
N ALA A 19 -24.07 11.42 51.29
CA ALA A 19 -23.18 11.66 50.17
C ALA A 19 -22.12 12.69 50.60
N ALA A 20 -20.93 12.20 50.98
CA ALA A 20 -19.77 13.05 51.16
C ALA A 20 -19.37 13.63 49.79
N CYS A 21 -19.55 14.93 49.59
CA CYS A 21 -18.99 15.66 48.46
C CYS A 21 -17.46 15.65 48.54
N HIS A 22 -16.82 14.59 48.03
CA HIS A 22 -15.42 14.66 47.65
C HIS A 22 -15.35 15.43 46.34
N ALA A 23 -15.10 16.74 46.44
CA ALA A 23 -14.59 17.52 45.33
C ALA A 23 -13.24 16.92 44.94
N ALA A 24 -13.25 15.96 44.00
CA ALA A 24 -12.04 15.47 43.38
C ALA A 24 -11.33 16.68 42.75
N ARG A 25 -10.18 17.05 43.29
CA ARG A 25 -9.33 18.09 42.72
C ARG A 25 -9.03 17.66 41.28
N ARG A 26 -9.55 18.40 40.29
CA ARG A 26 -9.07 18.32 38.92
C ARG A 26 -7.54 18.42 38.99
N PRO A 27 -6.78 17.50 38.37
CA PRO A 27 -5.34 17.69 38.26
C PRO A 27 -5.08 19.06 37.62
N PRO A 28 -4.11 19.83 38.13
CA PRO A 28 -3.77 21.12 37.53
C PRO A 28 -3.45 20.89 36.05
N ALA A 29 -3.98 21.77 35.19
CA ALA A 29 -3.59 21.76 33.78
C ALA A 29 -2.05 21.80 33.70
N PRO A 30 -1.41 21.01 32.82
CA PRO A 30 0.03 21.06 32.65
C PRO A 30 0.45 22.52 32.42
N ALA A 31 1.49 22.95 33.14
CA ALA A 31 2.02 24.29 32.97
C ALA A 31 2.34 24.52 31.48
N PRO A 32 2.05 25.69 30.91
CA PRO A 32 2.41 25.98 29.53
C PRO A 32 3.90 25.72 29.35
N ALA A 33 4.25 24.95 28.31
CA ALA A 33 5.65 24.66 28.00
C ALA A 33 6.43 25.97 27.99
N ALA A 34 7.59 25.98 28.68
CA ALA A 34 8.43 27.16 28.76
C ALA A 34 8.75 27.65 27.34
N ARG A 35 8.51 28.94 27.06
CA ARG A 35 8.87 29.53 25.78
C ARG A 35 10.38 29.36 25.57
N PRO A 36 10.84 29.03 24.35
CA PRO A 36 12.27 28.96 24.08
C PRO A 36 12.93 30.31 24.40
N ASP A 37 14.16 30.26 24.93
CA ASP A 37 14.98 31.45 25.14
C ASP A 37 15.05 32.27 23.84
N ALA A 38 14.75 33.56 23.91
CA ALA A 38 14.74 34.45 22.75
C ALA A 38 16.09 34.45 22.01
N SER A 39 17.19 34.25 22.72
CA SER A 39 18.53 34.10 22.15
C SER A 39 18.68 32.81 21.34
N ALA A 40 18.15 31.70 21.85
CA ALA A 40 18.17 30.40 21.18
C ALA A 40 17.28 30.38 19.92
N LEU A 41 16.08 30.96 19.99
CA LEU A 41 15.19 31.09 18.83
C LEU A 41 15.80 31.96 17.72
N THR A 42 16.46 33.06 18.10
CA THR A 42 17.19 33.92 17.16
C THR A 42 18.34 33.15 16.49
N SER A 43 19.07 32.35 17.27
CA SER A 43 20.15 31.51 16.73
C SER A 43 19.62 30.45 15.77
N LEU A 44 18.55 29.72 16.13
CA LEU A 44 17.90 28.75 15.24
C LEU A 44 17.52 29.36 13.90
N ARG A 45 16.88 30.53 13.92
CA ARG A 45 16.42 31.22 12.69
C ARG A 45 17.60 31.61 11.81
N ARG A 46 18.62 32.26 12.38
CA ARG A 46 19.84 32.62 11.67
C ARG A 46 20.53 31.41 11.07
N ASP A 47 20.63 30.32 11.82
CA ASP A 47 21.36 29.13 11.39
C ASP A 47 20.62 28.42 10.24
N LEU A 48 19.28 28.33 10.30
CA LEU A 48 18.46 27.83 9.18
C LEU A 48 18.54 28.73 7.95
N ASP A 49 18.49 30.05 8.12
CA ASP A 49 18.66 31.01 7.02
C ASP A 49 20.03 30.85 6.36
N ALA A 50 21.10 30.68 7.15
CA ALA A 50 22.45 30.48 6.66
C ALA A 50 22.61 29.17 5.88
N ILE A 51 21.97 28.09 6.33
CA ILE A 51 21.94 26.81 5.60
C ILE A 51 21.26 27.00 4.24
N LEU A 52 20.08 27.61 4.21
CA LEU A 52 19.29 27.80 2.99
C LEU A 52 19.88 28.86 2.04
N ALA A 53 20.85 29.66 2.50
CA ALA A 53 21.56 30.65 1.70
C ALA A 53 22.87 30.13 1.09
N GLN A 54 23.24 28.85 1.30
CA GLN A 54 24.44 28.28 0.70
C GLN A 54 24.38 28.34 -0.84
N PRO A 55 25.49 28.66 -1.55
CA PRO A 55 25.48 28.77 -3.01
C PRO A 55 24.99 27.52 -3.74
N THR A 56 25.19 26.33 -3.15
CA THR A 56 24.71 25.05 -3.68
C THR A 56 23.18 24.95 -3.74
N LEU A 57 22.46 25.76 -2.95
CA LEU A 57 20.99 25.77 -2.87
C LEU A 57 20.34 26.99 -3.54
N GLU A 58 21.14 27.89 -4.11
CA GLU A 58 20.69 29.18 -4.67
C GLU A 58 19.57 29.05 -5.71
N ARG A 59 19.59 27.96 -6.50
CA ARG A 59 18.62 27.70 -7.56
C ARG A 59 17.42 26.85 -7.11
N GLY A 60 17.37 26.50 -5.83
CA GLY A 60 16.29 25.70 -5.24
C GLY A 60 15.15 26.57 -4.70
N TYR A 61 13.95 25.98 -4.63
CA TYR A 61 12.81 26.54 -3.89
C TYR A 61 12.61 25.73 -2.61
N TRP A 62 12.43 26.42 -1.49
CA TRP A 62 12.37 25.80 -0.17
C TRP A 62 11.12 26.25 0.59
N GLY A 63 10.27 25.30 0.94
CA GLY A 63 9.18 25.48 1.89
C GLY A 63 9.56 24.84 3.21
N VAL A 64 9.66 25.62 4.27
CA VAL A 64 10.10 25.16 5.59
C VAL A 64 9.15 25.68 6.64
N LEU A 65 8.70 24.78 7.51
CA LEU A 65 7.97 25.13 8.72
C LEU A 65 8.49 24.30 9.88
N VAL A 66 8.88 24.97 10.97
CA VAL A 66 9.25 24.34 12.23
C VAL A 66 8.28 24.81 13.30
N LYS A 67 7.58 23.88 13.93
CA LYS A 67 6.54 24.18 14.91
C LYS A 67 6.77 23.41 16.20
N SER A 68 6.55 24.08 17.33
CA SER A 68 6.48 23.44 18.64
C SER A 68 5.14 22.73 18.79
N LEU A 69 5.15 21.42 19.04
CA LEU A 69 3.92 20.65 19.28
C LEU A 69 3.28 20.98 20.64
N SER A 70 4.09 21.32 21.65
CA SER A 70 3.62 21.60 23.01
C SER A 70 3.01 22.98 23.19
N SER A 71 3.57 24.00 22.52
CA SER A 71 3.08 25.39 22.59
C SER A 71 2.27 25.83 21.37
N GLY A 72 2.35 25.09 20.27
CA GLY A 72 1.77 25.48 18.98
C GLY A 72 2.51 26.62 18.27
N GLU A 73 3.62 27.10 18.83
CA GLU A 73 4.38 28.24 18.30
C GLU A 73 5.16 27.87 17.04
N THR A 74 5.11 28.74 16.03
CA THR A 74 5.97 28.67 14.85
C THR A 74 7.36 29.17 15.21
N LEU A 75 8.34 28.26 15.20
CA LEU A 75 9.73 28.56 15.53
C LEU A 75 10.48 29.12 14.33
N TYR A 76 10.21 28.58 13.14
CA TYR A 76 10.76 29.03 11.86
C TYR A 76 9.75 28.82 10.74
N GLU A 77 9.69 29.75 9.79
CA GLU A 77 8.85 29.65 8.61
C GLU A 77 9.56 30.30 7.42
N ARG A 78 9.55 29.61 6.28
CA ARG A 78 9.96 30.15 4.99
C ARG A 78 9.07 29.54 3.91
N ASP A 79 8.35 30.39 3.18
CA ASP A 79 7.49 29.97 2.06
C ASP A 79 6.57 28.78 2.39
N ALA A 80 6.15 28.63 3.65
CA ALA A 80 5.50 27.40 4.11
C ALA A 80 4.16 27.12 3.44
N ARG A 81 3.53 28.14 2.87
CA ARG A 81 2.27 28.07 2.11
C ARG A 81 2.46 27.93 0.59
N LYS A 82 3.69 27.76 0.11
CA LYS A 82 3.96 27.50 -1.32
C LYS A 82 3.79 26.02 -1.61
N LEU A 83 3.09 25.74 -2.71
CA LEU A 83 2.92 24.39 -3.23
C LEU A 83 4.25 23.90 -3.81
N LEU A 84 4.71 22.76 -3.30
CA LEU A 84 5.94 22.10 -3.73
C LEU A 84 5.66 20.61 -3.98
N MET A 85 6.42 20.00 -4.89
CA MET A 85 6.34 18.56 -5.11
C MET A 85 6.86 17.82 -3.86
N PRO A 86 6.04 17.01 -3.19
CA PRO A 86 6.45 16.36 -1.94
C PRO A 86 7.39 15.18 -2.14
N ALA A 87 7.44 14.62 -3.36
CA ALA A 87 7.89 13.26 -3.57
C ALA A 87 7.22 12.31 -2.55
N SER A 88 7.96 11.34 -2.01
CA SER A 88 7.45 10.37 -1.05
C SER A 88 6.90 10.94 0.27
N ALA A 89 7.05 12.24 0.55
CA ALA A 89 6.32 12.85 1.68
C ALA A 89 4.79 12.78 1.49
N MET A 90 4.28 12.56 0.27
CA MET A 90 2.85 12.28 0.03
C MET A 90 2.35 11.05 0.79
N LYS A 91 3.22 10.06 1.07
CA LYS A 91 2.84 8.88 1.86
C LYS A 91 2.38 9.22 3.27
N ILE A 92 2.82 10.35 3.84
CA ILE A 92 2.31 10.87 5.13
C ILE A 92 0.81 11.18 5.01
N VAL A 93 0.42 11.85 3.92
CA VAL A 93 -0.97 12.24 3.63
C VAL A 93 -1.83 10.97 3.47
N THR A 94 -1.38 10.06 2.61
CA THR A 94 -2.08 8.81 2.32
C THR A 94 -2.22 7.92 3.55
N LEU A 95 -1.15 7.71 4.31
CA LEU A 95 -1.19 6.90 5.52
C LEU A 95 -2.08 7.53 6.58
N ALA A 96 -2.05 8.85 6.75
CA ALA A 96 -2.85 9.51 7.77
C ALA A 96 -4.36 9.40 7.46
N ALA A 97 -4.72 9.57 6.18
CA ALA A 97 -6.09 9.35 5.73
C ALA A 97 -6.52 7.89 5.91
N ALA A 98 -5.67 6.92 5.53
CA ALA A 98 -5.95 5.49 5.67
C ALA A 98 -6.11 5.07 7.13
N ALA A 99 -5.19 5.48 8.02
CA ALA A 99 -5.27 5.18 9.44
C ALA A 99 -6.53 5.76 10.08
N ALA A 100 -6.92 6.98 9.72
CA ALA A 100 -8.11 7.63 10.27
C ALA A 100 -9.42 7.03 9.76
N LYS A 101 -9.49 6.60 8.49
CA LYS A 101 -10.70 6.05 7.88
C LYS A 101 -10.86 4.54 8.09
N LEU A 102 -9.81 3.78 7.84
CA LEU A 102 -9.83 2.31 7.86
C LEU A 102 -9.52 1.75 9.26
N GLY A 103 -8.72 2.47 10.04
CA GLY A 103 -8.22 2.03 11.35
C GLY A 103 -7.01 1.11 11.24
N TRP A 104 -6.19 1.08 12.30
CA TRP A 104 -4.93 0.33 12.34
C TRP A 104 -5.09 -1.19 12.27
N GLU A 105 -6.25 -1.71 12.65
CA GLU A 105 -6.59 -3.13 12.60
C GLU A 105 -7.19 -3.56 11.25
N HIS A 106 -7.29 -2.63 10.29
CA HIS A 106 -7.73 -2.96 8.94
C HIS A 106 -6.85 -4.04 8.33
N THR A 107 -7.48 -5.04 7.71
CA THR A 107 -6.81 -6.11 6.97
C THR A 107 -7.44 -6.20 5.59
N PHE A 108 -6.60 -6.45 4.59
CA PHE A 108 -7.05 -6.84 3.26
C PHE A 108 -7.43 -8.31 3.26
N GLU A 109 -8.36 -8.71 2.40
CA GLU A 109 -8.81 -10.08 2.26
C GLU A 109 -8.53 -10.59 0.84
N THR A 110 -8.01 -11.80 0.75
CA THR A 110 -7.93 -12.55 -0.51
C THR A 110 -8.64 -13.89 -0.32
N SER A 111 -9.69 -14.12 -1.10
CA SER A 111 -10.61 -15.25 -0.94
C SER A 111 -10.61 -16.15 -2.18
N LEU A 112 -10.50 -17.45 -1.97
CA LEU A 112 -10.57 -18.46 -3.02
C LEU A 112 -11.97 -19.08 -3.06
N PHE A 113 -12.60 -19.05 -4.22
CA PHE A 113 -13.91 -19.67 -4.48
C PHE A 113 -13.79 -20.81 -5.48
N THR A 114 -14.72 -21.76 -5.38
CA THR A 114 -14.99 -22.69 -6.47
C THR A 114 -16.14 -22.15 -7.33
N ALA A 115 -16.09 -22.42 -8.63
CA ALA A 115 -17.13 -22.04 -9.56
C ALA A 115 -17.48 -23.21 -10.49
N GLY A 116 -18.21 -24.17 -9.92
CA GLY A 116 -18.64 -25.38 -10.63
C GLY A 116 -18.96 -26.52 -9.66
N PRO A 117 -19.62 -27.59 -10.13
CA PRO A 117 -19.90 -28.76 -9.30
C PRO A 117 -18.63 -29.57 -9.02
N ILE A 118 -18.60 -30.19 -7.85
CA ILE A 118 -17.54 -31.13 -7.43
C ILE A 118 -18.12 -32.54 -7.52
N ASP A 119 -17.50 -33.39 -8.34
CA ASP A 119 -17.93 -34.78 -8.56
C ASP A 119 -16.72 -35.70 -8.67
N GLY A 120 -16.71 -36.80 -7.92
CA GLY A 120 -15.60 -37.77 -7.94
C GLY A 120 -14.21 -37.18 -7.63
N GLY A 121 -14.16 -36.07 -6.90
CA GLY A 121 -12.93 -35.31 -6.61
C GLY A 121 -12.44 -34.39 -7.72
N VAL A 122 -13.28 -34.14 -8.73
CA VAL A 122 -13.05 -33.23 -9.84
C VAL A 122 -13.94 -31.99 -9.67
N LEU A 123 -13.33 -30.81 -9.62
CA LEU A 123 -14.05 -29.54 -9.81
C LEU A 123 -14.26 -29.33 -11.30
N ARG A 124 -15.52 -29.47 -11.75
CA ARG A 124 -15.93 -29.22 -13.15
C ARG A 124 -16.19 -27.74 -13.38
N GLY A 125 -15.15 -26.94 -13.26
CA GLY A 125 -15.25 -25.49 -13.35
C GLY A 125 -13.96 -24.81 -12.90
N ASP A 126 -14.06 -23.51 -12.65
CA ASP A 126 -12.92 -22.66 -12.34
C ASP A 126 -12.69 -22.53 -10.83
N LEU A 127 -11.46 -22.20 -10.46
CA LEU A 127 -11.15 -21.54 -9.19
C LEU A 127 -11.11 -20.04 -9.42
N VAL A 128 -11.67 -19.26 -8.49
CA VAL A 128 -11.69 -17.80 -8.58
C VAL A 128 -11.05 -17.20 -7.32
N ALA A 129 -9.90 -16.55 -7.47
CA ALA A 129 -9.22 -15.84 -6.40
C ALA A 129 -9.60 -14.36 -6.44
N VAL A 130 -10.30 -13.88 -5.42
CA VAL A 130 -10.82 -12.52 -5.34
C VAL A 130 -9.99 -11.73 -4.34
N GLY A 131 -9.38 -10.64 -4.77
CA GLY A 131 -8.52 -9.80 -3.95
C GLY A 131 -9.18 -8.47 -3.57
N SER A 132 -8.87 -7.96 -2.38
CA SER A 132 -9.28 -6.62 -1.94
C SER A 132 -8.12 -5.61 -1.87
N GLY A 133 -6.94 -5.97 -2.39
CA GLY A 133 -5.77 -5.10 -2.45
C GLY A 133 -4.57 -5.50 -1.62
N ASP A 134 -4.50 -6.70 -1.01
CA ASP A 134 -3.35 -7.06 -0.15
C ASP A 134 -1.98 -6.92 -0.87
N PRO A 135 -1.13 -5.93 -0.49
CA PRO A 135 0.16 -5.71 -1.15
C PRO A 135 1.29 -6.56 -0.53
N SER A 136 0.99 -7.37 0.50
CA SER A 136 1.97 -8.02 1.36
C SER A 136 2.27 -9.48 1.05
N ILE A 137 1.55 -10.08 0.09
CA ILE A 137 1.78 -11.47 -0.32
C ILE A 137 3.08 -11.54 -1.12
N THR A 138 4.16 -11.99 -0.49
CA THR A 138 5.48 -12.12 -1.12
C THR A 138 5.74 -13.53 -1.62
N SER A 139 6.73 -13.68 -2.50
CA SER A 139 7.20 -15.00 -2.94
C SER A 139 7.81 -15.85 -1.82
N ALA A 140 8.28 -15.24 -0.73
CA ALA A 140 8.79 -15.97 0.43
C ALA A 140 7.67 -16.65 1.24
N ASP A 141 6.48 -16.03 1.28
CA ASP A 141 5.34 -16.50 2.07
C ASP A 141 4.34 -17.33 1.25
N ALA A 142 4.35 -17.16 -0.08
CA ALA A 142 3.35 -17.71 -0.98
C ALA A 142 3.30 -19.24 -1.01
N ASP A 143 4.42 -19.95 -0.86
CA ASP A 143 4.40 -21.42 -0.85
C ASP A 143 3.58 -21.96 0.34
N ALA A 144 3.78 -21.39 1.54
CA ALA A 144 3.03 -21.77 2.72
C ALA A 144 1.54 -21.39 2.60
N LEU A 145 1.25 -20.19 2.10
CA LEU A 145 -0.11 -19.71 1.90
C LEU A 145 -0.89 -20.58 0.89
N PHE A 146 -0.35 -20.73 -0.31
CA PHE A 146 -1.00 -21.46 -1.40
C PHE A 146 -0.97 -22.98 -1.18
N GLY A 147 0.06 -23.51 -0.52
CA GLY A 147 0.07 -24.90 -0.04
C GLY A 147 -1.05 -25.15 0.97
N GLY A 148 -1.29 -24.22 1.91
CA GLY A 148 -2.44 -24.28 2.81
C GLY A 148 -3.79 -24.26 2.07
N TRP A 149 -3.91 -23.51 0.98
CA TRP A 149 -5.10 -23.51 0.12
C TRP A 149 -5.26 -24.82 -0.63
N ALA A 150 -4.17 -25.41 -1.13
CA ALA A 150 -4.18 -26.74 -1.74
C ALA A 150 -4.69 -27.81 -0.75
N GLU A 151 -4.27 -27.76 0.52
CA GLU A 151 -4.78 -28.67 1.55
C GLU A 151 -6.28 -28.48 1.83
N ARG A 152 -6.78 -27.24 1.81
CA ARG A 152 -8.23 -26.99 1.93
C ARG A 152 -9.02 -27.53 0.74
N LEU A 153 -8.50 -27.40 -0.48
CA LEU A 153 -9.08 -28.01 -1.68
C LEU A 153 -9.16 -29.53 -1.54
N LYS A 154 -8.05 -30.18 -1.12
CA LYS A 154 -8.01 -31.63 -0.87
C LYS A 154 -8.99 -32.07 0.21
N ALA A 155 -9.12 -31.30 1.28
CA ALA A 155 -10.06 -31.56 2.37
C ALA A 155 -11.52 -31.45 1.92
N ALA A 156 -11.82 -30.57 0.95
CA ALA A 156 -13.11 -30.50 0.27
C ALA A 156 -13.30 -31.59 -0.80
N GLY A 157 -12.37 -32.55 -0.91
CA GLY A 157 -12.40 -33.65 -1.87
C GLY A 157 -11.85 -33.31 -3.25
N ILE A 158 -11.43 -32.07 -3.51
CA ILE A 158 -10.94 -31.64 -4.83
C ILE A 158 -9.48 -32.07 -5.01
N ARG A 159 -9.22 -32.83 -6.07
CA ARG A 159 -7.88 -33.25 -6.51
C ARG A 159 -7.55 -32.77 -7.91
N ILE A 160 -8.57 -32.50 -8.71
CA ILE A 160 -8.47 -32.05 -10.10
C ILE A 160 -9.37 -30.82 -10.27
N VAL A 161 -8.86 -29.78 -10.92
CA VAL A 161 -9.60 -28.62 -11.40
C VAL A 161 -9.60 -28.68 -12.92
N GLU A 162 -10.77 -28.93 -13.52
CA GLU A 162 -10.92 -29.02 -14.99
C GLU A 162 -10.83 -27.65 -15.66
N GLY A 163 -11.20 -26.59 -14.94
CA GLY A 163 -11.16 -25.21 -15.39
C GLY A 163 -9.87 -24.47 -15.03
N ARG A 164 -9.98 -23.15 -15.08
CA ARG A 164 -8.93 -22.14 -14.94
C ARG A 164 -8.69 -21.78 -13.48
N VAL A 165 -7.62 -21.04 -13.24
CA VAL A 165 -7.48 -20.18 -12.05
C VAL A 165 -7.71 -18.75 -12.50
N VAL A 166 -8.84 -18.16 -12.11
CA VAL A 166 -9.23 -16.79 -12.46
C VAL A 166 -8.82 -15.88 -11.32
N GLY A 167 -7.99 -14.87 -11.59
CA GLY A 167 -7.73 -13.77 -10.66
C GLY A 167 -8.79 -12.69 -10.86
N ASP A 168 -9.43 -12.26 -9.78
CA ASP A 168 -10.50 -11.27 -9.79
C ASP A 168 -10.11 -10.09 -8.90
N ASP A 169 -9.80 -8.97 -9.54
CA ASP A 169 -9.33 -7.75 -8.92
C ASP A 169 -10.31 -6.57 -9.05
N ASN A 170 -11.57 -6.85 -9.40
CA ASN A 170 -12.64 -5.86 -9.60
C ASN A 170 -12.98 -5.00 -8.37
N ALA A 171 -12.32 -5.23 -7.22
CA ALA A 171 -12.39 -4.28 -6.11
C ALA A 171 -11.72 -2.94 -6.47
N PHE A 172 -10.73 -2.93 -7.37
CA PHE A 172 -10.10 -1.75 -7.95
C PHE A 172 -10.35 -1.67 -9.46
N ASP A 173 -10.19 -0.49 -10.04
CA ASP A 173 -10.20 -0.30 -11.49
C ASP A 173 -8.93 -0.81 -12.18
N ASP A 174 -9.05 -1.09 -13.48
CA ASP A 174 -7.98 -1.67 -14.31
C ASP A 174 -6.85 -0.66 -14.63
N ASN A 175 -7.00 0.60 -14.22
CA ASN A 175 -5.94 1.59 -14.35
C ASN A 175 -4.95 1.45 -13.18
N GLY A 176 -3.94 0.59 -13.37
CA GLY A 176 -2.90 0.35 -12.37
C GLY A 176 -1.82 1.43 -12.27
N LEU A 177 -1.66 2.30 -13.27
CA LEU A 177 -0.60 3.32 -13.27
C LEU A 177 -1.08 4.65 -12.67
N GLY A 178 -0.21 5.28 -11.88
CA GLY A 178 -0.50 6.60 -11.30
C GLY A 178 -0.51 7.72 -12.33
N PHE A 179 -1.31 8.75 -12.07
CA PHE A 179 -1.48 9.88 -12.97
C PHE A 179 -0.14 10.62 -13.18
N GLY A 180 0.31 10.68 -14.43
CA GLY A 180 1.51 11.45 -14.80
C GLY A 180 2.84 10.83 -14.40
N TRP A 181 2.87 9.53 -14.09
CA TRP A 181 4.11 8.77 -13.97
C TRP A 181 4.90 8.81 -15.28
N SER A 182 6.22 8.92 -15.17
CA SER A 182 7.10 8.98 -16.35
C SER A 182 7.14 7.60 -16.99
N TRP A 183 6.99 7.54 -18.32
CA TRP A 183 6.97 6.25 -19.03
C TRP A 183 8.31 5.49 -18.90
N ASP A 184 9.40 6.22 -18.68
CA ASP A 184 10.74 5.71 -18.48
C ASP A 184 10.99 5.16 -17.06
N ASP A 185 10.11 5.46 -16.10
CA ASP A 185 10.11 4.84 -14.77
C ASP A 185 9.44 3.45 -14.79
N LEU A 186 8.59 3.17 -15.80
CA LEU A 186 7.76 1.97 -15.85
C LEU A 186 8.54 0.65 -15.74
N PRO A 187 9.77 0.46 -16.23
CA PRO A 187 10.53 -0.76 -15.98
C PRO A 187 10.79 -1.05 -14.51
N ASP A 188 10.90 -0.01 -13.67
CA ASP A 188 11.34 -0.12 -12.30
C ASP A 188 10.23 -0.61 -11.37
N ASP A 189 10.62 -1.16 -10.23
CA ASP A 189 9.73 -1.71 -9.21
C ASP A 189 8.92 -0.64 -8.47
N TYR A 190 9.49 0.55 -8.26
CA TYR A 190 8.78 1.67 -7.64
C TYR A 190 7.64 2.22 -8.53
N ALA A 191 7.60 1.87 -9.81
CA ALA A 191 6.51 2.20 -10.74
C ALA A 191 5.65 0.97 -11.10
N ALA A 192 5.62 -0.06 -10.25
CA ALA A 192 4.74 -1.19 -10.43
C ALA A 192 3.26 -0.78 -10.35
N GLY A 193 2.47 -1.24 -11.33
CA GLY A 193 1.04 -0.97 -11.35
C GLY A 193 0.31 -1.61 -10.17
N VAL A 194 -0.74 -0.94 -9.67
CA VAL A 194 -1.59 -1.44 -8.59
C VAL A 194 -2.79 -2.22 -9.13
N SER A 195 -3.15 -3.30 -8.44
CA SER A 195 -4.37 -4.08 -8.68
C SER A 195 -4.96 -4.49 -7.33
N ALA A 196 -6.21 -4.95 -7.26
CA ALA A 196 -6.74 -5.53 -6.03
C ALA A 196 -6.21 -6.96 -5.76
N LEU A 197 -5.54 -7.59 -6.73
CA LEU A 197 -4.90 -8.90 -6.56
C LEU A 197 -3.41 -8.79 -6.91
N GLN A 198 -2.55 -8.87 -5.90
CA GLN A 198 -1.15 -8.47 -6.01
C GLN A 198 -0.24 -9.57 -5.49
N PHE A 199 0.93 -9.72 -6.12
CA PHE A 199 1.92 -10.70 -5.72
C PHE A 199 3.33 -10.16 -5.84
N ASN A 200 4.13 -10.36 -4.79
CA ASN A 200 5.55 -10.02 -4.75
C ASN A 200 5.84 -8.56 -5.11
N GLU A 201 5.05 -7.65 -4.56
CA GLU A 201 5.09 -6.20 -4.84
C GLU A 201 4.98 -5.88 -6.34
N ASN A 202 4.30 -6.73 -7.09
CA ASN A 202 4.10 -6.64 -8.53
C ASN A 202 5.43 -6.46 -9.29
N ALA A 203 6.48 -7.11 -8.79
CA ALA A 203 7.80 -7.04 -9.34
C ALA A 203 8.47 -8.42 -9.38
N VAL A 204 9.41 -8.57 -10.31
CA VAL A 204 10.28 -9.74 -10.45
C VAL A 204 11.74 -9.32 -10.48
N ARG A 205 12.59 -10.23 -10.07
CA ARG A 205 14.03 -10.13 -10.20
C ARG A 205 14.44 -10.67 -11.56
N VAL A 206 15.13 -9.85 -12.35
CA VAL A 206 15.81 -10.25 -13.58
C VAL A 206 17.30 -10.33 -13.30
N THR A 207 17.87 -11.52 -13.41
CA THR A 207 19.31 -11.74 -13.26
C THR A 207 19.95 -11.89 -14.63
N VAL A 208 20.97 -11.07 -14.89
CA VAL A 208 21.75 -11.05 -16.13
C VAL A 208 23.14 -11.59 -15.86
N ALA A 209 23.44 -12.77 -16.40
CA ALA A 209 24.74 -13.42 -16.27
C ALA A 209 25.55 -13.28 -17.57
N PRO A 210 26.89 -13.17 -17.51
CA PRO A 210 27.72 -13.20 -18.71
C PRO A 210 27.47 -14.46 -19.51
N GLY A 211 27.46 -14.32 -20.84
CA GLY A 211 27.49 -15.43 -21.78
C GLY A 211 28.85 -16.14 -21.77
N PRO A 212 28.99 -17.24 -22.53
CA PRO A 212 30.16 -18.11 -22.47
C PRO A 212 31.45 -17.45 -23.00
N ALA A 213 31.35 -16.44 -23.87
CA ALA A 213 32.50 -15.74 -24.43
C ALA A 213 32.17 -14.28 -24.80
N ALA A 214 33.20 -13.46 -25.02
CA ALA A 214 33.01 -12.10 -25.51
C ALA A 214 32.38 -12.12 -26.92
N GLY A 215 31.39 -11.25 -27.15
CA GLY A 215 30.56 -11.21 -28.35
C GLY A 215 29.25 -12.01 -28.24
N GLU A 216 29.14 -12.92 -27.27
CA GLU A 216 27.94 -13.75 -27.07
C GLU A 216 26.87 -13.05 -26.24
N SER A 217 25.61 -13.47 -26.41
CA SER A 217 24.48 -12.93 -25.63
C SER A 217 24.59 -13.28 -24.15
N ALA A 218 24.18 -12.36 -23.28
CA ALA A 218 24.08 -12.61 -21.85
C ALA A 218 22.93 -13.58 -21.51
N GLY A 219 23.12 -14.41 -20.50
CA GLY A 219 22.08 -15.28 -19.95
C GLY A 219 21.09 -14.48 -19.10
N ILE A 220 19.79 -14.76 -19.24
CA ILE A 220 18.73 -14.06 -18.51
C ILE A 220 17.90 -15.07 -17.73
N THR A 221 17.68 -14.80 -16.44
CA THR A 221 16.74 -15.55 -15.61
C THR A 221 15.78 -14.61 -14.89
N ILE A 222 14.54 -15.08 -14.66
CA ILE A 222 13.47 -14.31 -14.01
C ILE A 222 13.00 -15.09 -12.79
N ALA A 223 12.85 -14.43 -11.66
CA ALA A 223 12.29 -15.00 -10.44
C ALA A 223 11.44 -13.97 -9.67
N PRO A 224 10.25 -14.33 -9.16
CA PRO A 224 9.53 -15.58 -9.37
C PRO A 224 9.14 -15.80 -10.85
N SER A 225 8.93 -17.06 -11.23
CA SER A 225 8.39 -17.39 -12.55
C SER A 225 6.89 -17.11 -12.63
N GLY A 226 6.34 -17.06 -13.84
CA GLY A 226 4.89 -16.89 -14.05
C GLY A 226 4.39 -15.45 -14.09
N SER A 227 5.28 -14.45 -14.12
CA SER A 227 4.90 -13.03 -14.23
C SER A 227 4.34 -12.60 -15.58
N GLY A 228 4.35 -13.48 -16.58
CA GLY A 228 3.98 -13.13 -17.96
C GLY A 228 4.99 -12.22 -18.68
N LEU A 229 6.08 -11.81 -18.01
CA LEU A 229 7.08 -10.91 -18.57
C LEU A 229 7.81 -11.58 -19.75
N ALA A 230 7.77 -10.94 -20.92
CA ALA A 230 8.54 -11.35 -22.09
C ALA A 230 9.79 -10.49 -22.21
N ILE A 231 10.99 -11.08 -22.07
CA ILE A 231 12.25 -10.34 -22.17
C ILE A 231 12.81 -10.40 -23.59
N GLU A 232 13.04 -9.22 -24.17
CA GLU A 232 13.82 -9.03 -25.40
C GLU A 232 15.21 -8.50 -25.01
N SER A 233 16.22 -9.36 -25.02
CA SER A 233 17.58 -8.99 -24.60
C SER A 233 18.48 -8.71 -25.81
N ALA A 234 19.10 -7.53 -25.79
CA ALA A 234 20.23 -7.14 -26.62
C ALA A 234 21.49 -6.89 -25.75
N VAL A 235 21.58 -7.56 -24.59
CA VAL A 235 22.75 -7.47 -23.70
C VAL A 235 23.84 -8.41 -24.21
N THR A 236 25.02 -7.87 -24.48
CA THR A 236 26.16 -8.64 -24.99
C THR A 236 27.26 -8.80 -23.95
N THR A 237 27.95 -9.92 -24.03
CA THR A 237 29.09 -10.21 -23.17
C THR A 237 30.33 -9.55 -23.75
N THR A 238 31.01 -8.72 -22.98
CA THR A 238 32.25 -8.04 -23.39
C THR A 238 33.49 -8.74 -22.82
N ALA A 239 34.68 -8.26 -23.17
CA ALA A 239 35.93 -8.79 -22.60
C ALA A 239 35.93 -8.71 -21.06
N ALA A 240 36.67 -9.62 -20.42
CA ALA A 240 36.83 -9.63 -18.96
C ALA A 240 37.37 -8.28 -18.46
N GLY A 241 36.85 -7.81 -17.32
CA GLY A 241 37.20 -6.51 -16.73
C GLY A 241 36.48 -5.29 -17.34
N SER A 242 35.65 -5.47 -18.38
CA SER A 242 34.82 -4.39 -18.91
C SER A 242 33.70 -3.98 -17.93
N PRO A 243 33.33 -2.69 -17.85
CA PRO A 243 32.20 -2.23 -17.03
C PRO A 243 30.88 -2.91 -17.43
N THR A 244 30.06 -3.22 -16.42
CA THR A 244 28.67 -3.65 -16.65
C THR A 244 27.79 -2.43 -16.76
N SER A 245 26.98 -2.36 -17.81
CA SER A 245 25.99 -1.31 -18.02
C SER A 245 24.78 -1.96 -18.66
N ILE A 246 23.66 -2.01 -17.95
CA ILE A 246 22.43 -2.65 -18.43
C ILE A 246 21.30 -1.67 -18.15
N ALA A 247 20.48 -1.45 -19.16
CA ALA A 247 19.29 -0.62 -19.06
C ALA A 247 18.07 -1.41 -19.53
N ALA A 248 16.96 -1.17 -18.84
CA ALA A 248 15.67 -1.77 -19.13
C ALA A 248 14.73 -0.71 -19.71
N ARG A 249 13.86 -1.12 -20.63
CA ARG A 249 12.83 -0.26 -21.21
C ARG A 249 11.55 -1.04 -21.41
N ARG A 250 10.43 -0.46 -20.99
CA ARG A 250 9.07 -0.99 -21.18
C ARG A 250 8.19 0.12 -21.69
N LEU A 251 7.40 -0.16 -22.70
CA LEU A 251 6.37 0.79 -23.16
C LEU A 251 5.12 0.63 -22.29
N PRO A 252 4.30 1.68 -22.12
CA PRO A 252 3.02 1.55 -21.42
C PRO A 252 2.14 0.44 -22.01
N GLY A 253 1.58 -0.42 -21.16
CA GLY A 253 0.69 -1.53 -21.54
C GLY A 253 1.38 -2.68 -22.29
N SER A 254 2.71 -2.79 -22.18
CA SER A 254 3.48 -3.83 -22.85
C SER A 254 4.04 -4.81 -21.82
N MET A 255 3.67 -6.08 -21.95
CA MET A 255 4.30 -7.20 -21.23
C MET A 255 5.77 -7.45 -21.66
N ARG A 256 6.24 -6.79 -22.73
CA ARG A 256 7.62 -6.91 -23.23
C ARG A 256 8.56 -5.94 -22.53
N LEU A 257 9.63 -6.47 -21.96
CA LEU A 257 10.75 -5.72 -21.39
C LEU A 257 11.97 -5.84 -22.30
N ALA A 258 12.44 -4.71 -22.84
CA ALA A 258 13.66 -4.65 -23.62
C ALA A 258 14.87 -4.40 -22.70
N LEU A 259 15.88 -5.27 -22.77
CA LEU A 259 17.15 -5.10 -22.08
C LEU A 259 18.25 -4.79 -23.09
N HIS A 260 19.11 -3.82 -22.78
CA HIS A 260 20.25 -3.46 -23.64
C HIS A 260 21.48 -3.12 -22.80
N GLY A 261 22.66 -3.29 -23.40
CA GLY A 261 23.93 -2.95 -22.79
C GLY A 261 24.95 -4.09 -22.81
N THR A 262 25.82 -4.11 -21.82
CA THR A 262 27.00 -4.99 -21.77
C THR A 262 27.26 -5.56 -20.38
N ILE A 263 27.83 -6.76 -20.33
CA ILE A 263 28.36 -7.38 -19.12
C ILE A 263 29.71 -8.06 -19.41
N GLY A 264 30.73 -7.84 -18.58
CA GLY A 264 32.06 -8.41 -18.80
C GLY A 264 32.08 -9.94 -18.62
N ALA A 265 32.85 -10.66 -19.44
CA ALA A 265 33.08 -12.08 -19.26
C ALA A 265 33.65 -12.36 -17.85
N GLY A 266 33.07 -13.33 -17.14
CA GLY A 266 33.44 -13.66 -15.75
C GLY A 266 33.00 -12.63 -14.69
N ALA A 267 32.23 -11.59 -15.07
CA ALA A 267 31.65 -10.66 -14.10
C ALA A 267 30.58 -11.35 -13.23
N VAL A 268 30.37 -10.81 -12.03
CA VAL A 268 29.23 -11.19 -11.18
C VAL A 268 27.93 -10.82 -11.92
N SER A 269 26.92 -11.69 -11.85
CA SER A 269 25.62 -11.43 -12.47
C SER A 269 25.01 -10.13 -11.94
N ALA A 270 24.52 -9.31 -12.87
CA ALA A 270 23.75 -8.13 -12.53
C ALA A 270 22.32 -8.52 -12.18
N THR A 271 21.67 -7.73 -11.34
CA THR A 271 20.27 -7.93 -10.96
C THR A 271 19.51 -6.62 -11.13
N LEU A 272 18.37 -6.71 -11.80
CA LEU A 272 17.37 -5.66 -11.90
C LEU A 272 16.11 -6.15 -11.19
N THR A 273 15.47 -5.29 -10.40
CA THR A 273 14.10 -5.53 -9.94
C THR A 273 13.19 -4.76 -10.87
N VAL A 274 12.30 -5.46 -11.57
CA VAL A 274 11.45 -4.86 -12.60
C VAL A 274 9.99 -5.11 -12.29
N SER A 275 9.15 -4.12 -12.53
CA SER A 275 7.71 -4.31 -12.36
C SER A 275 7.13 -5.26 -13.41
N VAL A 276 5.96 -5.81 -13.10
CA VAL A 276 5.14 -6.60 -14.01
C VAL A 276 4.01 -5.73 -14.57
N ASP A 277 3.55 -6.06 -15.77
CA ASP A 277 2.51 -5.30 -16.47
C ASP A 277 1.10 -5.71 -16.03
N ASN A 278 0.88 -7.01 -15.80
CA ASN A 278 -0.38 -7.55 -15.29
C ASN A 278 -0.17 -8.24 -13.91
N PRO A 279 -0.39 -7.52 -12.80
CA PRO A 279 -0.34 -8.06 -11.44
C PRO A 279 -1.30 -9.22 -11.15
N THR A 280 -2.54 -9.13 -11.64
CA THR A 280 -3.62 -10.10 -11.40
C THR A 280 -3.28 -11.46 -11.98
N LEU A 281 -2.84 -11.47 -13.24
CA LEU A 281 -2.32 -12.65 -13.91
C LEU A 281 -1.10 -13.21 -13.19
N PHE A 282 -0.19 -12.36 -12.71
CA PHE A 282 0.99 -12.82 -11.97
C PHE A 282 0.59 -13.56 -10.69
N PHE A 283 -0.34 -13.01 -9.90
CA PHE A 283 -0.87 -13.70 -8.72
C PHE A 283 -1.54 -15.03 -9.11
N ALA A 284 -2.45 -15.02 -10.10
CA ALA A 284 -3.20 -16.20 -10.51
C ALA A 284 -2.27 -17.31 -11.03
N ALA A 285 -1.22 -16.94 -11.77
CA ALA A 285 -0.20 -17.86 -12.26
C ALA A 285 0.65 -18.46 -11.11
N ALA A 286 1.04 -17.64 -10.13
CA ALA A 286 1.76 -18.10 -8.94
C ALA A 286 0.91 -19.08 -8.12
N LEU A 287 -0.36 -18.76 -7.89
CA LEU A 287 -1.32 -19.64 -7.22
C LEU A 287 -1.46 -20.96 -7.98
N ARG A 288 -1.70 -20.90 -9.31
CA ARG A 288 -1.81 -22.11 -10.14
C ARG A 288 -0.56 -22.99 -10.05
N GLY A 289 0.61 -22.38 -10.15
CA GLY A 289 1.89 -23.09 -10.05
C GLY A 289 2.05 -23.78 -8.69
N ALA A 290 1.72 -23.09 -7.61
CA ALA A 290 1.76 -23.65 -6.26
C ALA A 290 0.75 -24.79 -6.06
N LEU A 291 -0.50 -24.63 -6.52
CA LEU A 291 -1.50 -25.71 -6.43
C LEU A 291 -1.03 -27.00 -7.12
N ILE A 292 -0.41 -26.88 -8.29
CA ILE A 292 0.18 -28.02 -9.02
C ILE A 292 1.35 -28.62 -8.24
N ALA A 293 2.27 -27.80 -7.74
CA ALA A 293 3.39 -28.25 -6.92
C ALA A 293 2.94 -29.00 -5.65
N HIS A 294 1.79 -28.59 -5.09
CA HIS A 294 1.15 -29.22 -3.93
C HIS A 294 0.15 -30.33 -4.32
N GLY A 295 0.16 -30.83 -5.55
CA GLY A 295 -0.56 -32.05 -5.95
C GLY A 295 -2.05 -31.89 -6.25
N ILE A 296 -2.50 -30.68 -6.61
CA ILE A 296 -3.78 -30.45 -7.30
C ILE A 296 -3.50 -30.39 -8.81
N ASP A 297 -4.14 -31.26 -9.61
CA ASP A 297 -4.05 -31.19 -11.07
C ASP A 297 -4.93 -30.03 -11.59
N VAL A 298 -4.32 -28.98 -12.15
CA VAL A 298 -5.04 -27.82 -12.72
C VAL A 298 -4.86 -27.75 -14.23
N ARG A 299 -5.94 -28.09 -14.96
CA ARG A 299 -5.87 -28.43 -16.39
C ARG A 299 -5.90 -27.24 -17.35
N ARG A 300 -6.38 -26.07 -16.92
CA ARG A 300 -6.42 -24.85 -17.75
C ARG A 300 -5.50 -23.77 -17.18
N PRO A 301 -5.13 -22.75 -17.99
CA PRO A 301 -4.22 -21.70 -17.54
C PRO A 301 -4.82 -20.83 -16.43
N ALA A 302 -3.95 -20.05 -15.81
CA ALA A 302 -4.35 -18.88 -15.05
C ALA A 302 -4.76 -17.76 -16.01
N VAL A 303 -5.79 -16.99 -15.65
CA VAL A 303 -6.28 -15.87 -16.45
C VAL A 303 -6.64 -14.70 -15.54
N ASP A 304 -6.55 -13.50 -16.10
CA ASP A 304 -7.20 -12.32 -15.55
C ASP A 304 -8.72 -12.41 -15.76
N ILE A 305 -9.51 -11.85 -14.86
CA ILE A 305 -10.97 -11.83 -14.99
C ILE A 305 -11.42 -10.99 -16.19
N ASP A 306 -10.66 -9.95 -16.55
CA ASP A 306 -10.99 -9.08 -17.69
C ASP A 306 -10.86 -9.80 -19.04
N ASP A 307 -10.06 -10.88 -19.08
CA ASP A 307 -9.92 -11.76 -20.24
C ASP A 307 -11.03 -12.84 -20.31
N VAL A 308 -11.97 -12.86 -19.37
CA VAL A 308 -13.04 -13.86 -19.27
C VAL A 308 -14.38 -13.28 -19.72
N HIS A 309 -14.88 -13.74 -20.87
CA HIS A 309 -16.20 -13.33 -21.39
C HIS A 309 -17.38 -13.82 -20.55
N ASP A 310 -17.38 -15.11 -20.17
CA ASP A 310 -18.43 -15.71 -19.35
C ASP A 310 -17.94 -15.83 -17.91
N LEU A 311 -18.28 -14.84 -17.08
CA LEU A 311 -17.82 -14.78 -15.69
C LEU A 311 -18.29 -16.00 -14.90
N PRO A 312 -17.37 -16.74 -14.26
CA PRO A 312 -17.73 -17.93 -13.50
C PRO A 312 -18.57 -17.55 -12.28
N ALA A 313 -19.76 -18.14 -12.17
CA ALA A 313 -20.61 -17.95 -11.00
C ALA A 313 -19.95 -18.59 -9.77
N ARG A 314 -19.55 -17.75 -8.82
CA ARG A 314 -18.96 -18.19 -7.54
C ARG A 314 -19.99 -19.03 -6.78
N ALA A 315 -19.58 -20.19 -6.27
CA ALA A 315 -20.43 -21.07 -5.50
C ALA A 315 -20.20 -20.90 -3.99
N GLY A 316 -21.26 -20.59 -3.24
CA GLY A 316 -21.27 -20.63 -1.77
C GLY A 316 -20.24 -19.72 -1.09
N ALA A 317 -19.75 -20.17 0.08
CA ALA A 317 -18.71 -19.50 0.84
C ALA A 317 -17.30 -19.81 0.26
N PRO A 318 -16.30 -18.93 0.45
CA PRO A 318 -14.95 -19.20 -0.02
C PRO A 318 -14.37 -20.46 0.63
N ILE A 319 -13.64 -21.26 -0.16
CA ILE A 319 -12.97 -22.48 0.32
C ILE A 319 -11.73 -22.17 1.15
N ALA A 320 -11.11 -21.02 0.89
CA ALA A 320 -10.00 -20.49 1.66
C ALA A 320 -10.05 -18.96 1.69
N VAL A 321 -9.59 -18.38 2.80
CA VAL A 321 -9.51 -16.93 3.01
C VAL A 321 -8.16 -16.60 3.61
N HIS A 322 -7.47 -15.63 3.03
CA HIS A 322 -6.29 -15.00 3.59
C HIS A 322 -6.63 -13.59 4.07
N ARG A 323 -6.06 -13.19 5.19
CA ARG A 323 -6.09 -11.82 5.69
C ARG A 323 -4.67 -11.32 5.83
N SER A 324 -4.42 -10.13 5.29
CA SER A 324 -3.12 -9.47 5.41
C SER A 324 -2.75 -9.23 6.88
N PRO A 325 -1.48 -8.94 7.18
CA PRO A 325 -1.14 -8.23 8.41
C PRO A 325 -1.96 -6.94 8.55
N PRO A 326 -2.19 -6.46 9.79
CA PRO A 326 -2.96 -5.23 10.01
C PRO A 326 -2.25 -4.01 9.41
N LEU A 327 -3.01 -2.95 9.11
CA LEU A 327 -2.49 -1.68 8.58
C LEU A 327 -1.30 -1.14 9.39
N SER A 328 -1.28 -1.32 10.72
CA SER A 328 -0.15 -0.93 11.57
C SER A 328 1.17 -1.60 11.16
N THR A 329 1.12 -2.85 10.69
CA THR A 329 2.28 -3.60 10.19
C THR A 329 2.62 -3.19 8.76
N LEU A 330 1.61 -3.05 7.89
CA LEU A 330 1.80 -2.63 6.50
C LEU A 330 2.40 -1.22 6.41
N ALA A 331 2.03 -0.33 7.35
CA ALA A 331 2.57 1.02 7.45
C ALA A 331 4.09 1.05 7.66
N VAL A 332 4.65 0.08 8.38
CA VAL A 332 6.11 -0.01 8.56
C VAL A 332 6.80 -0.26 7.22
N ARG A 333 6.30 -1.19 6.40
CA ARG A 333 6.83 -1.41 5.05
C ARG A 333 6.65 -0.17 4.17
N LEU A 334 5.45 0.41 4.17
CA LEU A 334 5.14 1.65 3.43
C LEU A 334 6.16 2.76 3.74
N MET A 335 6.40 3.05 5.01
CA MET A 335 7.15 4.25 5.42
C MET A 335 8.66 4.00 5.55
N LYS A 336 9.12 2.85 6.06
CA LYS A 336 10.56 2.58 6.24
C LYS A 336 11.30 2.41 4.92
N VAL A 337 10.68 1.77 3.92
CA VAL A 337 11.29 1.58 2.59
C VAL A 337 10.64 2.42 1.50
N SER A 338 9.72 3.33 1.88
CA SER A 338 9.00 4.22 0.97
C SER A 338 8.29 3.45 -0.16
N GLN A 339 7.59 2.36 0.16
CA GLN A 339 7.03 1.47 -0.85
C GLN A 339 5.84 2.12 -1.58
N ASN A 340 5.96 2.37 -2.89
CA ASN A 340 4.94 3.07 -3.69
C ASN A 340 3.66 2.25 -3.85
N LEU A 341 3.78 0.94 -4.11
CA LEU A 341 2.62 0.08 -4.35
C LEU A 341 1.66 0.07 -3.16
N TYR A 342 2.22 0.09 -1.94
CA TYR A 342 1.45 0.15 -0.69
C TYR A 342 0.67 1.47 -0.59
N ALA A 343 1.28 2.57 -1.01
CA ALA A 343 0.64 3.88 -0.96
C ALA A 343 -0.53 3.96 -1.96
N GLU A 344 -0.33 3.49 -3.19
CA GLU A 344 -1.39 3.45 -4.20
C GLU A 344 -2.54 2.52 -3.79
N THR A 345 -2.19 1.35 -3.24
CA THR A 345 -3.15 0.39 -2.69
C THR A 345 -4.00 1.04 -1.61
N LEU A 346 -3.38 1.71 -0.62
CA LEU A 346 -4.10 2.37 0.46
C LEU A 346 -4.99 3.49 -0.06
N LEU A 347 -4.53 4.26 -1.04
CA LEU A 347 -5.33 5.32 -1.65
C LEU A 347 -6.61 4.76 -2.29
N LYS A 348 -6.51 3.73 -3.13
CA LYS A 348 -7.70 3.08 -3.72
C LYS A 348 -8.58 2.42 -2.64
N ALA A 349 -7.97 1.79 -1.63
CA ALA A 349 -8.69 1.16 -0.53
C ALA A 349 -9.54 2.14 0.30
N LEU A 350 -9.21 3.43 0.33
CA LEU A 350 -10.07 4.44 0.97
C LEU A 350 -11.47 4.50 0.38
N ALA A 351 -11.63 4.18 -0.91
CA ALA A 351 -12.91 4.21 -1.61
C ALA A 351 -13.50 2.81 -1.87
N ALA A 352 -12.74 1.75 -1.63
CA ALA A 352 -13.20 0.38 -1.82
C ALA A 352 -14.27 -0.01 -0.79
N GLY A 353 -15.30 -0.74 -1.23
CA GLY A 353 -16.37 -1.20 -0.36
C GLY A 353 -17.22 -2.31 -1.00
N PRO A 354 -17.88 -3.17 -0.20
CA PRO A 354 -18.67 -4.28 -0.71
C PRO A 354 -19.80 -3.82 -1.65
N GLY A 355 -19.86 -4.39 -2.85
CA GLY A 355 -20.89 -4.07 -3.86
C GLY A 355 -20.80 -2.66 -4.43
N GLY A 356 -19.72 -1.92 -4.13
CA GLY A 356 -19.41 -0.63 -4.74
C GLY A 356 -18.90 -0.79 -6.18
N ARG A 357 -18.76 0.34 -6.87
CA ARG A 357 -18.00 0.39 -8.12
C ARG A 357 -16.52 0.11 -7.81
N PRO A 358 -15.75 -0.44 -8.76
CA PRO A 358 -14.30 -0.57 -8.60
C PRO A 358 -13.68 0.75 -8.15
N ALA A 359 -12.85 0.71 -7.11
CA ALA A 359 -12.21 1.90 -6.57
C ALA A 359 -11.04 2.32 -7.45
N ASP A 360 -10.93 3.63 -7.70
CA ASP A 360 -9.89 4.25 -8.49
C ASP A 360 -9.12 5.30 -7.67
N ALA A 361 -8.01 5.81 -8.21
CA ALA A 361 -7.23 6.86 -7.53
C ALA A 361 -8.08 8.13 -7.29
N ASP A 362 -9.05 8.40 -8.16
CA ASP A 362 -9.88 9.60 -8.15
C ASP A 362 -10.93 9.61 -7.03
N SER A 363 -11.51 8.45 -6.74
CA SER A 363 -12.37 8.20 -5.59
C SER A 363 -11.54 8.11 -4.32
N GLY A 364 -10.40 7.45 -4.35
CA GLY A 364 -9.44 7.40 -3.24
C GLY A 364 -9.02 8.79 -2.74
N ARG A 365 -8.61 9.70 -3.64
CA ARG A 365 -8.21 11.07 -3.26
C ARG A 365 -9.37 11.92 -2.75
N LYS A 366 -10.61 11.66 -3.21
CA LYS A 366 -11.80 12.35 -2.66
C LYS A 366 -12.04 11.94 -1.22
N GLU A 367 -11.89 10.65 -0.92
CA GLU A 367 -12.00 10.12 0.43
C GLU A 367 -10.86 10.63 1.33
N ALA A 368 -9.62 10.67 0.83
CA ALA A 368 -8.50 11.28 1.55
C ALA A 368 -8.77 12.74 1.87
N ALA A 369 -9.20 13.54 0.89
CA ALA A 369 -9.56 14.94 1.11
C ALA A 369 -10.70 15.11 2.12
N ALA A 370 -11.72 14.25 2.09
CA ALA A 370 -12.82 14.28 3.05
C ALA A 370 -12.37 13.99 4.48
N VAL A 371 -11.41 13.08 4.66
CA VAL A 371 -10.80 12.76 5.98
C VAL A 371 -9.97 13.92 6.50
N LEU A 372 -9.22 14.59 5.62
CA LEU A 372 -8.26 15.65 5.99
C LEU A 372 -8.91 17.03 6.15
N ALA A 373 -10.04 17.31 5.50
CA ALA A 373 -10.70 18.61 5.57
C ALA A 373 -11.06 19.05 7.02
N PRO A 374 -11.61 18.18 7.90
CA PRO A 374 -11.84 18.51 9.30
C PRO A 374 -10.56 18.81 10.10
N TRP A 375 -9.38 18.46 9.58
CA TRP A 375 -8.09 18.73 10.23
C TRP A 375 -7.54 20.12 9.88
N GLY A 376 -8.30 20.91 9.10
CA GLY A 376 -7.92 22.26 8.67
C GLY A 376 -7.01 22.27 7.45
N ILE A 377 -7.00 21.20 6.66
CA ILE A 377 -6.25 21.12 5.41
C ILE A 377 -7.10 21.70 4.29
N ASP A 378 -6.75 22.91 3.85
CA ASP A 378 -7.44 23.59 2.76
C ASP A 378 -7.23 22.87 1.42
N ALA A 379 -8.25 22.86 0.56
CA ALA A 379 -8.18 22.23 -0.77
C ALA A 379 -7.10 22.84 -1.69
N GLY A 380 -6.65 24.07 -1.40
CA GLY A 380 -5.55 24.72 -2.12
C GLY A 380 -4.16 24.41 -1.57
N ALA A 381 -4.07 23.74 -0.41
CA ALA A 381 -2.82 23.42 0.28
C ALA A 381 -2.32 21.99 -0.02
N LEU A 382 -3.20 21.14 -0.59
CA LEU A 382 -2.90 19.77 -0.98
C LEU A 382 -3.54 19.46 -2.34
N ILE A 383 -2.70 19.14 -3.32
CA ILE A 383 -3.07 18.58 -4.61
C ILE A 383 -2.52 17.16 -4.64
N GLN A 384 -3.39 16.18 -4.44
CA GLN A 384 -3.05 14.76 -4.47
C GLN A 384 -3.54 14.13 -5.79
N ARG A 385 -2.62 13.51 -6.52
CA ARG A 385 -2.81 12.82 -7.81
C ARG A 385 -2.56 11.32 -7.68
N ASP A 386 -1.63 10.93 -6.82
CA ASP A 386 -1.40 9.53 -6.48
C ASP A 386 -1.19 9.34 -4.96
N GLY A 387 -1.02 8.09 -4.54
CA GLY A 387 -0.82 7.76 -3.13
C GLY A 387 0.63 7.91 -2.67
N SER A 388 1.57 7.70 -3.58
CA SER A 388 3.00 7.48 -3.31
C SER A 388 3.87 8.73 -3.37
N GLY A 389 3.43 9.77 -4.07
CA GLY A 389 4.20 10.96 -4.40
C GLY A 389 5.12 10.78 -5.61
N LEU A 390 4.93 9.75 -6.42
CA LEU A 390 5.71 9.55 -7.65
C LEU A 390 5.26 10.52 -8.75
N SER A 391 3.98 10.90 -8.75
CA SER A 391 3.43 11.89 -9.65
C SER A 391 4.11 13.25 -9.47
N ARG A 392 4.62 13.81 -10.56
CA ARG A 392 5.12 15.20 -10.59
C ARG A 392 4.00 16.24 -10.52
N TYR A 393 2.75 15.78 -10.48
CA TYR A 393 1.57 16.61 -10.36
C TYR A 393 1.01 16.65 -8.92
N ASP A 394 1.70 15.99 -7.98
CA ASP A 394 1.45 16.15 -6.55
C ASP A 394 2.06 17.45 -6.05
N TYR A 395 1.30 18.16 -5.23
CA TYR A 395 1.77 19.36 -4.55
C TYR A 395 1.22 19.43 -3.13
N VAL A 396 2.07 19.80 -2.18
CA VAL A 396 1.65 20.06 -0.81
C VAL A 396 2.45 21.22 -0.25
N THR A 397 1.83 21.99 0.64
CA THR A 397 2.51 23.04 1.39
C THR A 397 3.16 22.47 2.65
N ALA A 398 4.24 23.08 3.13
CA ALA A 398 4.91 22.64 4.36
C ALA A 398 3.99 22.79 5.58
N ASP A 399 3.12 23.80 5.59
CA ASP A 399 2.15 23.98 6.67
C ASP A 399 1.03 22.93 6.66
N ALA A 400 0.60 22.43 5.50
CA ALA A 400 -0.35 21.32 5.42
C ALA A 400 0.26 20.01 5.97
N LEU A 401 1.48 19.66 5.56
CA LEU A 401 2.17 18.48 6.10
C LEU A 401 2.35 18.58 7.63
N ALA A 402 2.79 19.73 8.12
CA ALA A 402 2.94 19.95 9.56
C ALA A 402 1.59 19.90 10.31
N ALA A 403 0.51 20.40 9.71
CA ALA A 403 -0.83 20.33 10.29
C ALA A 403 -1.33 18.88 10.38
N ILE A 404 -1.09 18.06 9.35
CA ILE A 404 -1.41 16.62 9.34
C ILE A 404 -0.64 15.91 10.45
N LEU A 405 0.69 16.08 10.51
CA LEU A 405 1.53 15.46 11.53
C LEU A 405 1.13 15.89 12.94
N ALA A 406 0.86 17.18 13.15
CA ALA A 406 0.41 17.69 14.44
C ALA A 406 -0.99 17.19 14.83
N HIS A 407 -1.86 16.88 13.86
CA HIS A 407 -3.14 16.22 14.14
C HIS A 407 -2.92 14.77 14.57
N VAL A 408 -2.09 14.02 13.83
CA VAL A 408 -1.74 12.63 14.14
C VAL A 408 -1.14 12.49 15.54
N ASP A 409 -0.21 13.38 15.93
CA ASP A 409 0.38 13.40 17.27
C ASP A 409 -0.66 13.62 18.39
N ARG A 410 -1.68 14.45 18.13
CA ARG A 410 -2.72 14.76 19.12
C ARG A 410 -3.80 13.69 19.22
N ASP A 411 -4.03 12.91 18.18
CA ASP A 411 -5.00 11.82 18.18
C ASP A 411 -4.34 10.52 18.67
N GLU A 412 -4.64 10.14 19.92
CA GLU A 412 -4.08 8.93 20.54
C GLU A 412 -4.36 7.65 19.74
N ARG A 413 -5.43 7.62 18.94
CA ARG A 413 -5.77 6.48 18.08
C ARG A 413 -4.82 6.39 16.88
N LEU A 414 -4.24 7.50 16.46
CA LEU A 414 -3.36 7.58 15.28
C LEU A 414 -1.88 7.53 15.66
N ARG A 415 -1.49 8.27 16.71
CA ARG A 415 -0.08 8.57 17.04
C ARG A 415 0.84 7.35 17.06
N GLY A 416 0.54 6.36 17.91
CA GLY A 416 1.51 5.29 18.24
C GLY A 416 2.00 4.51 17.02
N PRO A 417 1.12 3.85 16.26
CA PRO A 417 1.54 3.11 15.06
C PRO A 417 2.09 4.02 13.94
N PHE A 418 1.59 5.26 13.82
CA PHE A 418 2.11 6.19 12.81
C PHE A 418 3.57 6.55 13.08
N GLU A 419 3.90 6.93 14.32
CA GLU A 419 5.27 7.24 14.73
C GLU A 419 6.20 6.04 14.57
N ALA A 420 5.74 4.84 14.95
CA ALA A 420 6.53 3.62 14.82
C ALA A 420 6.87 3.25 13.35
N ALA A 421 6.05 3.68 12.40
CA ALA A 421 6.27 3.43 10.98
C ALA A 421 7.30 4.38 10.36
N LEU A 422 7.45 5.61 10.86
CA LEU A 422 8.36 6.62 10.29
C LEU A 422 9.84 6.17 10.34
N PRO A 423 10.69 6.54 9.36
CA PRO A 423 12.12 6.19 9.28
C PRO A 423 12.95 6.40 10.54
#